data_AF-A0A3D3T2V5-F1
#
_entry.id   AF-A0A3D3T2V5-F1
#
_cell.length_a   1.000
_cell.length_b   1.000
_cell.length_c   1.000
_cell.angle_alpha   90.00
_cell.angle_beta   90.00
_cell.angle_gamma   90.00
#
_symmetry.space_group_name_H-M   'P 1'
#
loop_
_entity.id
_entity.type
_entity.pdbx_description
1 polymer ?
#
loop_
_entity_poly.entity_id
_entity_poly.type
_entity_poly.pdbx_seq_one_letter_code
_entity_poly.pdbx_strand_id
1 'polypeptide(L)'
;MAGRNFRVAKLLGALVLISLCTPALGDTESDWIELREGYREKIIGARVDRINNVKGEDGNNDKQITIAIPREAIEDTDGIHEIVVVGKAPKQEDKPVTLEIHHEWADDYDNDYYGLILTIGDFTELPIRLYFKGDTEAP
;
A
#
# COMPACT_ATOMS: atom_id res chain seq x y z
N MET A 1 -73.17 23.03 -11.16
CA MET A 1 -72.50 22.81 -9.86
C MET A 1 -71.20 22.08 -10.11
N ALA A 2 -70.09 22.69 -9.69
CA ALA A 2 -68.73 22.20 -9.85
C ALA A 2 -68.39 21.12 -8.81
N GLY A 3 -67.55 20.17 -9.18
CA GLY A 3 -67.01 19.15 -8.27
C GLY A 3 -65.66 18.64 -8.77
N ARG A 4 -64.63 19.46 -8.56
CA ARG A 4 -63.23 19.21 -8.92
C ARG A 4 -62.57 18.47 -7.76
N ASN A 5 -62.29 17.18 -7.91
CA ASN A 5 -61.61 16.41 -6.86
C ASN A 5 -60.13 16.21 -7.16
N PHE A 6 -59.37 16.46 -6.09
CA PHE A 6 -57.96 16.76 -5.99
C PHE A 6 -57.12 15.47 -5.94
N ARG A 7 -55.90 15.52 -6.49
CA ARG A 7 -54.90 14.44 -6.46
C ARG A 7 -54.38 14.24 -5.03
N VAL A 8 -54.12 13.00 -4.61
CA VAL A 8 -53.13 12.72 -3.54
C VAL A 8 -52.33 11.46 -3.87
N ALA A 9 -51.03 11.66 -4.05
CA ALA A 9 -50.02 10.65 -4.31
C ALA A 9 -49.78 9.78 -3.06
N LYS A 10 -49.51 8.48 -3.25
CA LYS A 10 -48.91 7.64 -2.21
C LYS A 10 -47.48 7.34 -2.62
N LEU A 11 -46.53 8.00 -1.94
CA LEU A 11 -45.10 7.74 -2.04
C LEU A 11 -44.79 6.31 -1.58
N LEU A 12 -44.03 5.58 -2.39
CA LEU A 12 -43.28 4.40 -1.99
C LEU A 12 -42.18 4.83 -1.01
N GLY A 13 -42.17 4.27 0.20
CA GLY A 13 -41.03 4.35 1.10
C GLY A 13 -40.20 3.07 1.01
N ALA A 14 -39.10 3.09 0.27
CA ALA A 14 -38.07 2.05 0.34
C ALA A 14 -37.05 2.46 1.41
N LEU A 15 -37.08 1.77 2.55
CA LEU A 15 -36.08 1.93 3.61
C LEU A 15 -34.80 1.20 3.16
N VAL A 16 -33.85 1.93 2.59
CA VAL A 16 -32.52 1.40 2.26
C VAL A 16 -31.71 1.32 3.56
N LEU A 17 -31.56 0.12 4.11
CA LEU A 17 -30.54 -0.18 5.10
C LEU A 17 -29.18 -0.09 4.39
N ILE A 18 -28.50 1.05 4.52
CA ILE A 18 -27.09 1.17 4.18
C ILE A 18 -26.33 0.44 5.28
N SER A 19 -25.98 -0.82 4.99
CA SER A 19 -24.96 -1.55 5.75
C SER A 19 -23.66 -0.78 5.57
N LEU A 20 -23.21 -0.11 6.63
CA LEU A 20 -21.83 0.37 6.73
C LEU A 20 -20.95 -0.87 6.70
N CYS A 21 -20.48 -1.21 5.51
CA CYS A 21 -19.38 -2.16 5.37
C CYS A 21 -18.15 -1.38 5.82
N THR A 22 -17.78 -1.49 7.10
CA THR A 22 -16.48 -1.02 7.56
C THR A 22 -15.45 -1.90 6.85
N PRO A 23 -14.58 -1.37 5.97
CA PRO A 23 -13.43 -2.14 5.55
C PRO A 23 -12.63 -2.45 6.82
N ALA A 24 -12.46 -3.74 7.09
CA ALA A 24 -11.42 -4.16 8.02
C ALA A 24 -10.10 -3.80 7.34
N LEU A 25 -9.21 -3.09 8.05
CA LEU A 25 -7.82 -2.87 7.64
C LEU A 25 -7.18 -4.25 7.48
N GLY A 26 -7.30 -4.82 6.28
CA GLY A 26 -6.76 -6.12 5.95
C GLY A 26 -5.28 -5.97 5.62
N ASP A 27 -4.46 -6.87 6.16
CA ASP A 27 -3.08 -7.06 5.75
C ASP A 27 -2.96 -6.93 4.22
N THR A 28 -2.26 -5.89 3.76
CA THR A 28 -2.16 -5.54 2.33
C THR A 28 -0.82 -5.98 1.79
N GLU A 29 -0.81 -6.68 0.66
CA GLU A 29 0.37 -7.28 0.05
C GLU A 29 0.55 -6.79 -1.39
N SER A 30 1.79 -6.46 -1.78
CA SER A 30 2.13 -6.13 -3.17
C SER A 30 2.42 -7.37 -4.03
N ASP A 31 2.43 -7.23 -5.37
CA ASP A 31 3.12 -8.22 -6.20
C ASP A 31 4.65 -8.10 -6.00
N TRP A 32 5.43 -8.95 -6.67
CA TRP A 32 6.87 -8.77 -6.76
C TRP A 32 7.22 -7.46 -7.48
N ILE A 33 8.01 -6.64 -6.79
CA ILE A 33 8.53 -5.35 -7.23
C ILE A 33 9.95 -5.56 -7.72
N GLU A 34 10.19 -5.34 -9.02
CA GLU A 34 11.54 -5.22 -9.53
C GLU A 34 12.12 -3.89 -9.05
N LEU A 35 13.32 -3.91 -8.46
CA LEU A 35 14.04 -2.72 -8.01
C LEU A 35 14.63 -1.95 -9.20
N ARG A 36 13.75 -1.43 -10.05
CA ARG A 36 14.06 -0.70 -11.27
C ARG A 36 13.15 0.52 -11.37
N GLU A 37 13.74 1.70 -11.51
CA GLU A 37 12.98 2.95 -11.66
C GLU A 37 11.95 2.85 -12.80
N GLY A 38 10.74 3.34 -12.51
CA GLY A 38 9.58 3.27 -13.39
C GLY A 38 8.84 1.93 -13.39
N TYR A 39 9.34 0.88 -12.74
CA TYR A 39 8.61 -0.38 -12.60
C TYR A 39 7.34 -0.16 -11.77
N ARG A 40 6.21 -0.66 -12.27
CA ARG A 40 4.91 -0.65 -11.58
C ARG A 40 4.42 -2.07 -11.42
N GLU A 41 4.12 -2.45 -10.17
CA GLU A 41 3.53 -3.75 -9.87
C GLU A 41 2.00 -3.74 -10.07
N LYS A 42 1.36 -4.92 -10.03
CA LYS A 42 0.00 -5.11 -10.56
C LYS A 42 -1.11 -5.20 -9.50
N ILE A 43 -0.78 -5.49 -8.25
CA ILE A 43 -1.78 -5.76 -7.20
C ILE A 43 -2.23 -4.45 -6.56
N ILE A 44 -1.31 -3.63 -6.06
CA ILE A 44 -1.61 -2.37 -5.36
C ILE A 44 -1.26 -1.13 -6.18
N GLY A 45 -0.75 -1.30 -7.39
CA GLY A 45 -0.30 -0.23 -8.27
C GLY A 45 0.97 0.48 -7.80
N ALA A 46 1.75 -0.08 -6.88
CA ALA A 46 2.98 0.51 -6.38
C ALA A 46 4.01 0.70 -7.49
N ARG A 47 4.73 1.83 -7.48
CA ARG A 47 5.74 2.17 -8.49
C ARG A 47 7.08 2.51 -7.85
N VAL A 48 8.16 1.92 -8.33
CA VAL A 48 9.51 2.37 -7.98
C VAL A 48 9.78 3.69 -8.69
N ASP A 49 9.87 4.77 -7.92
CA ASP A 49 10.03 6.11 -8.45
C ASP A 49 11.51 6.52 -8.56
N ARG A 50 12.31 6.20 -7.53
CA ARG A 50 13.72 6.59 -7.47
C ARG A 50 14.56 5.55 -6.72
N ILE A 51 15.80 5.36 -7.15
CA ILE A 51 16.81 4.57 -6.46
C ILE A 51 18.10 5.38 -6.33
N ASN A 52 18.48 5.71 -5.10
CA ASN A 52 19.72 6.40 -4.78
C ASN A 52 20.70 5.46 -4.08
N ASN A 53 21.99 5.59 -4.36
CA ASN A 53 23.02 4.98 -3.52
C ASN A 53 23.31 5.93 -2.34
N VAL A 54 23.30 5.40 -1.13
CA VAL A 54 23.58 6.14 0.10
C VAL A 54 24.68 5.42 0.89
N LYS A 55 25.30 6.12 1.83
CA LYS A 55 26.26 5.51 2.75
C LYS A 55 25.53 5.10 4.02
N GLY A 56 25.57 3.81 4.33
CA GLY A 56 25.08 3.27 5.59
C GLY A 56 25.88 3.81 6.78
N GLU A 57 25.32 3.71 7.98
CA GLU A 57 25.98 4.18 9.21
C GLU A 57 27.30 3.43 9.49
N ASP A 58 27.42 2.21 8.99
CA ASP A 58 28.61 1.36 9.05
C ASP A 58 29.62 1.62 7.90
N GLY A 59 29.30 2.55 6.99
CA GLY A 59 30.11 2.90 5.82
C GLY A 59 29.84 2.06 4.56
N ASN A 60 28.90 1.10 4.63
CA ASN A 60 28.49 0.27 3.49
C ASN A 60 27.72 1.07 2.43
N ASN A 61 27.54 0.47 1.25
CA ASN A 61 26.81 1.08 0.14
C ASN A 61 25.36 0.62 0.18
N ASP A 62 24.55 1.35 0.92
CA ASP A 62 23.12 1.10 0.98
C ASP A 62 22.42 1.70 -0.23
N LYS A 63 21.20 1.23 -0.51
CA LYS A 63 20.30 1.88 -1.45
C LYS A 63 19.06 2.39 -0.76
N GLN A 64 18.74 3.64 -1.06
CA GLN A 64 17.48 4.25 -0.71
C GLN A 64 16.54 4.18 -1.92
N ILE A 65 15.42 3.49 -1.75
CA ILE A 65 14.42 3.24 -2.80
C ILE A 65 13.16 3.98 -2.41
N THR A 66 12.68 4.88 -3.27
CA THR A 66 11.39 5.54 -3.11
C THR A 66 10.35 4.81 -3.94
N ILE A 67 9.29 4.34 -3.28
CA ILE A 67 8.15 3.65 -3.88
C ILE A 67 6.91 4.52 -3.71
N ALA A 68 6.31 4.91 -4.83
CA ALA A 68 5.02 5.60 -4.83
C ALA A 68 3.90 4.57 -4.66
N ILE A 69 3.13 4.67 -3.59
CA ILE A 69 1.97 3.82 -3.31
C ILE A 69 0.69 4.61 -3.53
N PRO A 70 -0.25 4.17 -4.40
CA PRO A 70 -1.53 4.85 -4.56
C PRO A 70 -2.28 4.97 -3.22
N ARG A 71 -2.83 6.16 -2.91
CA ARG A 71 -3.60 6.35 -1.67
C ARG A 71 -4.87 5.48 -1.61
N GLU A 72 -5.39 5.04 -2.75
CA GLU A 72 -6.52 4.10 -2.79
C GLU A 72 -6.14 2.68 -2.37
N ALA A 73 -4.85 2.35 -2.34
CA ALA A 73 -4.35 1.02 -1.97
C ALA A 73 -4.10 0.87 -0.46
N ILE A 74 -3.99 1.98 0.28
CA ILE A 74 -3.73 2.01 1.72
C ILE A 74 -4.60 3.09 2.32
N GLU A 75 -5.46 2.73 3.28
CA GLU A 75 -6.39 3.69 3.89
C GLU A 75 -5.69 4.81 4.67
N ASP A 76 -4.66 4.46 5.43
CA ASP A 76 -3.86 5.40 6.23
C ASP A 76 -2.47 4.82 6.51
N THR A 77 -1.43 5.64 6.36
CA THR A 77 -0.04 5.27 6.69
C THR A 77 0.20 5.26 8.20
N ASP A 78 -0.52 6.07 8.97
CA ASP A 78 -0.41 6.11 10.44
C ASP A 78 -0.95 4.81 11.08
N GLY A 79 -1.81 4.07 10.35
CA GLY A 79 -2.33 2.76 10.75
C GLY A 79 -1.40 1.59 10.40
N ILE A 80 -0.29 1.81 9.71
CA ILE A 80 0.68 0.77 9.35
C ILE A 80 1.80 0.75 10.40
N HIS A 81 1.84 -0.33 11.18
CA HIS A 81 2.82 -0.49 12.25
C HIS A 81 4.03 -1.32 11.83
N GLU A 82 3.91 -2.15 10.80
CA GLU A 82 5.01 -2.99 10.30
C GLU A 82 5.01 -3.06 8.77
N ILE A 83 6.17 -2.81 8.18
CA ILE A 83 6.46 -3.09 6.77
C ILE A 83 7.47 -4.22 6.71
N VAL A 84 7.03 -5.39 6.22
CA VAL A 84 7.94 -6.51 5.98
C VAL A 84 8.34 -6.49 4.51
N VAL A 85 9.65 -6.42 4.27
CA VAL A 85 10.23 -6.48 2.93
C VAL A 85 10.89 -7.84 2.74
N VAL A 86 10.46 -8.54 1.70
CA VAL A 86 10.96 -9.88 1.41
C VAL A 86 11.64 -9.91 0.05
N GLY A 87 12.89 -10.38 -0.02
CA GLY A 87 13.64 -10.56 -1.26
C GLY A 87 13.54 -11.97 -1.82
N LYS A 88 13.43 -12.11 -3.16
CA LYS A 88 13.50 -13.41 -3.86
C LYS A 88 14.89 -13.66 -4.43
N ALA A 89 15.61 -14.64 -3.89
CA ALA A 89 16.87 -15.09 -4.46
C ALA A 89 16.66 -15.75 -5.86
N PRO A 90 17.59 -15.56 -6.82
CA PRO A 90 17.42 -16.06 -8.19
C PRO A 90 17.55 -17.59 -8.34
N LYS A 91 18.03 -18.31 -7.32
CA LYS A 91 18.08 -19.79 -7.33
C LYS A 91 16.85 -20.36 -6.63
N GLN A 92 16.14 -21.21 -7.36
CA GLN A 92 14.76 -21.70 -7.09
C GLN A 92 14.55 -22.49 -5.79
N GLU A 93 15.55 -22.69 -4.94
CA GLU A 93 15.45 -23.50 -3.71
C GLU A 93 15.48 -22.67 -2.41
N ASP A 94 15.83 -21.38 -2.48
CA ASP A 94 15.92 -20.55 -1.28
C ASP A 94 14.57 -19.90 -0.96
N LYS A 95 14.08 -20.17 0.24
CA LYS A 95 12.90 -19.51 0.80
C LYS A 95 13.10 -17.99 0.73
N PRO A 96 12.03 -17.21 0.50
CA PRO A 96 12.12 -15.76 0.54
C PRO A 96 12.76 -15.30 1.85
N VAL A 97 13.68 -14.34 1.77
CA VAL A 97 14.44 -13.85 2.93
C VAL A 97 13.85 -12.53 3.37
N THR A 98 13.48 -12.44 4.65
CA THR A 98 13.10 -11.17 5.27
C THR A 98 14.33 -10.26 5.34
N LEU A 99 14.20 -9.08 4.77
CA LEU A 99 15.25 -8.07 4.78
C LEU A 99 15.08 -7.19 6.02
N GLU A 100 16.18 -6.98 6.74
CA GLU A 100 16.25 -5.92 7.74
C GLU A 100 16.36 -4.59 6.99
N ILE A 101 15.37 -3.71 7.18
CA ILE A 101 15.22 -2.46 6.43
C ILE A 101 14.81 -1.34 7.37
N HIS A 102 15.26 -0.13 7.06
CA HIS A 102 14.68 1.09 7.61
C HIS A 102 13.64 1.61 6.61
N HIS A 103 12.48 2.05 7.10
CA HIS A 103 11.44 2.64 6.26
C HIS A 103 10.99 3.99 6.82
N GLU A 104 10.55 4.86 5.92
CA GLU A 104 9.99 6.17 6.22
C GLU A 104 8.86 6.48 5.22
N TRP A 105 7.82 7.16 5.68
CA TRP A 105 6.76 7.69 4.82
C TRP A 105 6.99 9.18 4.56
N ALA A 106 6.84 9.58 3.30
CA ALA A 106 6.78 10.98 2.88
C ALA A 106 5.31 11.36 2.69
N ASP A 107 4.76 12.13 3.64
CA ASP A 107 3.35 12.53 3.70
C ASP A 107 2.94 13.45 2.54
N ASP A 108 3.87 14.33 2.12
CA ASP A 108 3.73 15.37 1.11
C ASP A 108 4.38 14.97 -0.24
N TYR A 109 4.36 13.68 -0.57
CA TYR A 109 4.98 13.15 -1.78
C TYR A 109 4.25 13.55 -3.09
N ASP A 110 2.97 13.19 -3.21
CA ASP A 110 2.07 13.61 -4.30
C ASP A 110 0.62 13.55 -3.81
N ASN A 111 -0.30 14.23 -4.50
CA ASN A 111 -1.71 14.30 -4.09
C ASN A 111 -2.37 12.92 -4.06
N ASP A 112 -2.03 12.04 -5.00
CA ASP A 112 -2.68 10.73 -5.14
C ASP A 112 -1.80 9.56 -4.64
N TYR A 113 -0.60 9.84 -4.12
CA TYR A 113 0.36 8.81 -3.72
C TYR A 113 1.01 9.12 -2.36
N TYR A 114 1.21 8.07 -1.56
CA TYR A 114 2.16 8.05 -0.46
C TYR A 114 3.57 7.73 -0.99
N GLY A 115 4.60 8.37 -0.43
CA GLY A 115 5.99 8.03 -0.73
C GLY A 115 6.57 7.10 0.33
N LEU A 116 6.76 5.82 0.02
CA LEU A 116 7.45 4.87 0.89
C LEU A 116 8.95 4.87 0.57
N ILE A 117 9.78 5.26 1.52
CA ILE A 117 11.24 5.29 1.38
C ILE A 117 11.80 4.09 2.12
N LEU A 118 12.50 3.20 1.42
CA LEU A 118 13.16 2.02 1.98
C LEU A 118 14.67 2.20 1.90
N THR A 119 15.39 2.04 3.01
CA THR A 119 16.85 1.90 3.01
C THR A 119 17.18 0.43 3.16
N ILE A 120 17.81 -0.14 2.13
CA ILE A 120 18.17 -1.56 2.04
C ILE A 120 19.68 -1.67 1.84
N GLY A 121 20.33 -2.55 2.61
CA GLY A 121 21.74 -2.90 2.41
C GLY A 121 21.99 -3.69 1.12
N ASP A 122 23.11 -4.43 1.05
CA ASP A 122 23.66 -5.08 -0.17
C ASP A 122 22.73 -6.01 -1.00
N PHE A 123 21.48 -6.26 -0.60
CA PHE A 123 20.49 -7.11 -1.28
C PHE A 123 19.82 -6.47 -2.52
N THR A 124 20.46 -5.46 -3.10
CA THR A 124 19.86 -4.41 -3.93
C THR A 124 19.40 -4.81 -5.35
N GLU A 125 19.58 -6.07 -5.73
CA GLU A 125 19.19 -6.60 -7.05
C GLU A 125 18.02 -7.58 -6.98
N LEU A 126 17.58 -7.96 -5.78
CA LEU A 126 16.51 -8.93 -5.61
C LEU A 126 15.15 -8.23 -5.80
N PRO A 127 14.21 -8.82 -6.55
CA PRO A 127 12.82 -8.39 -6.49
C PRO A 127 12.33 -8.49 -5.05
N ILE A 128 11.62 -7.45 -4.62
CA ILE A 128 11.07 -7.38 -3.26
C ILE A 128 9.56 -7.52 -3.26
N ARG A 129 9.00 -7.82 -2.10
CA ARG A 129 7.56 -7.75 -1.85
C ARG A 129 7.31 -7.01 -0.55
N LEU A 130 6.27 -6.17 -0.57
CA LEU A 130 5.84 -5.39 0.58
C LEU A 130 4.63 -6.06 1.22
N TYR A 131 4.68 -6.17 2.55
CA TYR A 131 3.55 -6.55 3.38
C TYR A 131 3.30 -5.42 4.37
N PHE A 132 2.11 -4.83 4.31
CA PHE A 132 1.64 -3.79 5.22
C PHE A 132 0.74 -4.44 6.26
N LYS A 133 1.15 -4.38 7.52
CA LYS A 133 0.35 -4.88 8.63
C LYS A 133 -0.12 -3.72 9.50
N GLY A 134 -1.43 -3.70 9.75
CA GLY A 134 -2.04 -2.80 10.72
C GLY A 134 -2.29 -3.49 12.07
N ASP A 135 -3.08 -2.85 12.93
CA ASP A 135 -3.57 -3.48 14.16
C ASP A 135 -4.53 -4.62 13.82
N THR A 136 -4.00 -5.85 13.77
CA THR A 136 -4.81 -7.04 13.98
C THR A 136 -4.90 -7.24 15.48
N GLU A 137 -6.04 -6.90 16.11
CA GLU A 137 -6.42 -7.65 17.32
C GLU A 137 -6.44 -9.12 16.90
N ALA A 138 -5.48 -9.90 17.41
CA ALA A 138 -5.52 -11.34 17.29
C ALA A 138 -6.90 -11.83 17.75
N PRO A 139 -7.52 -12.80 17.06
CA PRO A 139 -8.84 -13.32 17.44
C PRO A 139 -8.87 -13.87 18.88
#